data_AF-A0A936T661-F1
#
_entry.id   AF-A0A936T661-F1
#
_cell.length_a   1.000
_cell.length_b   1.000
_cell.length_c   1.000
_cell.angle_alpha   90.00
_cell.angle_beta   90.00
_cell.angle_gamma   90.00
#
_symmetry.space_group_name_H-M   'P 1'
#
loop_
_entity.id
_entity.type
_entity.pdbx_description
1 polymer ?
#
loop_
_entity_poly.entity_id
_entity_poly.type
_entity_poly.pdbx_seq_one_letter_code
_entity_poly.pdbx_strand_id
1 'polypeptide(L)'
;MPKRRSHTKSAAQHDDHHLRSRAPSPSRRRTRSSSVEFEHFGLRVAFGALRPKPRSWHAIHHRQRPTNVAQWSGHVRAKRKGAPIELGDATTWDQLRVEIGLPRWGVDFNDDNYPQEASLEHLGVSFQKGCYLGQEAVFMLQMRGHVKKKIVRLEIDGVENVPAATEIALPDSKPVGTITSTASSPVKPSILALGYVKWKQREAGTELLVAGRKAVVL
;
A
#
# COMPACT_ATOMS: atom_id res chain seq x y z
N MET A 1 65.84 9.91 11.82
CA MET A 1 66.60 9.99 13.09
C MET A 1 67.17 11.40 13.17
N PRO A 2 67.00 12.17 14.27
CA PRO A 2 67.19 11.71 15.66
C PRO A 2 66.07 12.00 16.69
N LYS A 3 66.06 11.11 17.69
CA LYS A 3 65.77 11.21 19.14
C LYS A 3 64.37 11.53 19.72
N ARG A 4 63.80 10.44 20.24
CA ARG A 4 62.86 10.26 21.37
C ARG A 4 63.23 11.02 22.67
N ARG A 5 62.20 11.38 23.45
CA ARG A 5 62.00 11.17 24.91
C ARG A 5 60.46 11.10 25.12
N SER A 6 59.76 10.10 25.66
CA SER A 6 59.84 9.21 26.84
C SER A 6 59.78 9.92 28.19
N HIS A 7 58.60 9.90 28.83
CA HIS A 7 58.33 9.75 30.28
C HIS A 7 56.85 9.33 30.43
N THR A 8 56.51 8.07 30.71
CA THR A 8 56.47 7.32 31.99
C THR A 8 55.38 7.75 32.98
N LYS A 9 54.34 6.89 33.02
CA LYS A 9 53.41 6.48 34.09
C LYS A 9 53.47 7.19 35.46
N SER A 10 52.29 7.51 35.99
CA SER A 10 51.95 7.20 37.39
C SER A 10 50.49 6.78 37.50
N ALA A 11 50.26 5.74 38.29
CA ALA A 11 49.01 5.07 38.58
C ALA A 11 48.53 5.44 39.98
N ALA A 12 47.20 5.47 40.15
CA ALA A 12 46.42 5.41 41.40
C ALA A 12 45.11 6.18 41.12
N GLN A 13 43.92 5.78 41.52
CA GLN A 13 43.45 4.66 42.33
C GLN A 13 41.99 4.40 41.92
N HIS A 14 41.59 3.15 42.12
CA HIS A 14 40.22 2.68 42.20
C HIS A 14 39.33 3.61 43.03
N ASP A 15 38.15 3.95 42.50
CA ASP A 15 36.93 4.03 43.32
C ASP A 15 35.71 3.63 42.47
N ASP A 16 35.28 2.40 42.72
CA ASP A 16 34.05 1.77 42.25
C ASP A 16 32.86 2.44 42.95
N HIS A 17 32.31 3.49 42.33
CA HIS A 17 30.98 3.98 42.67
C HIS A 17 29.95 3.34 41.73
N HIS A 18 29.38 2.23 42.20
CA HIS A 18 28.15 1.63 41.71
C HIS A 18 26.99 2.64 41.71
N LEU A 19 26.84 3.40 40.63
CA LEU A 19 25.58 4.05 40.27
C LEU A 19 24.79 3.08 39.39
N ARG A 20 24.00 2.21 40.03
CA ARG A 20 22.90 1.51 39.36
C ARG A 20 21.87 2.54 38.91
N SER A 21 22.07 3.13 37.74
CA SER A 21 21.03 3.87 37.05
C SER A 21 19.94 2.87 36.63
N ARG A 22 18.82 2.88 37.37
CA ARG A 22 17.61 2.17 36.98
C ARG A 22 17.20 2.67 35.59
N ALA A 23 17.31 1.80 34.58
CA ALA A 23 16.76 2.07 33.27
C ALA A 23 15.27 2.41 33.41
N PRO A 24 14.78 3.51 32.80
CA PRO A 24 13.37 3.82 32.81
C PRO A 24 12.60 2.70 32.10
N SER A 25 11.64 2.13 32.83
CA SER A 25 10.68 1.13 32.32
C SER A 25 10.09 1.62 30.99
N PRO A 26 9.99 0.78 29.94
CA PRO A 26 9.52 1.23 28.64
C PRO A 26 8.06 1.67 28.77
N SER A 27 7.86 2.98 28.79
CA SER A 27 6.54 3.57 28.71
C SER A 27 5.90 3.06 27.42
N ARG A 28 4.71 2.48 27.56
CA ARG A 28 3.87 1.97 26.48
C ARG A 28 3.69 3.08 25.44
N ARG A 29 4.54 3.13 24.41
CA ARG A 29 4.30 3.97 23.24
C ARG A 29 3.00 3.48 22.62
N ARG A 30 1.94 4.25 22.84
CA ARG A 30 0.70 4.20 22.07
C ARG A 30 1.11 4.33 20.60
N THR A 31 1.20 3.23 19.88
CA THR A 31 1.28 3.24 18.43
C THR A 31 -0.01 3.90 17.96
N ARG A 32 0.06 5.17 17.54
CA ARG A 32 -1.02 5.81 16.80
C ARG A 32 -1.29 4.92 15.60
N SER A 33 -2.45 4.27 15.59
CA SER A 33 -3.02 3.67 14.40
C SER A 33 -3.09 4.78 13.36
N SER A 34 -2.21 4.72 12.35
CA SER A 34 -2.32 5.54 11.15
C SER A 34 -3.65 5.18 10.50
N SER A 35 -4.67 5.99 10.78
CA SER A 35 -5.96 5.91 10.12
C SER A 35 -5.80 6.74 8.87
N VAL A 36 -5.90 6.12 7.70
CA VAL A 36 -5.99 6.86 6.45
C VAL A 36 -7.44 7.31 6.34
N GLU A 37 -7.67 8.61 6.45
CA GLU A 37 -8.99 9.21 6.34
C GLU A 37 -9.22 9.60 4.89
N PHE A 38 -10.17 8.95 4.23
CA PHE A 38 -10.68 9.39 2.94
C PHE A 38 -12.08 9.97 3.17
N GLU A 39 -12.21 11.28 3.06
CA GLU A 39 -13.50 11.94 2.95
C GLU A 39 -13.88 12.02 1.48
N HIS A 40 -14.62 11.03 0.98
CA HIS A 40 -15.58 11.20 -0.10
C HIS A 40 -16.65 10.10 0.07
N PHE A 41 -17.94 10.48 0.03
CA PHE A 41 -19.14 9.64 0.23
C PHE A 41 -19.41 9.02 1.61
N GLY A 42 -18.98 9.66 2.72
CA GLY A 42 -19.52 9.34 4.06
C GLY A 42 -19.22 7.93 4.59
N LEU A 43 -18.43 7.13 3.88
CA LEU A 43 -17.94 5.82 4.26
C LEU A 43 -16.48 5.92 4.71
N ARG A 44 -16.24 5.65 6.00
CA ARG A 44 -14.88 5.50 6.56
C ARG A 44 -14.54 4.01 6.62
N VAL A 45 -13.65 3.54 5.74
CA VAL A 45 -13.09 2.18 5.81
C VAL A 45 -11.77 2.24 6.58
N ALA A 46 -11.68 1.52 7.71
CA ALA A 46 -10.47 1.41 8.50
C ALA A 46 -9.96 -0.04 8.48
N PHE A 47 -8.74 -0.25 7.99
CA PHE A 47 -8.04 -1.53 8.08
C PHE A 47 -7.26 -1.57 9.40
N GLY A 48 -7.70 -2.43 10.33
CA GLY A 48 -7.02 -2.65 11.61
C GLY A 48 -6.66 -4.12 11.77
N ALA A 49 -5.37 -4.42 11.96
CA ALA A 49 -4.95 -5.74 12.40
C ALA A 49 -5.44 -5.99 13.85
N LEU A 50 -6.29 -6.99 14.04
CA LEU A 50 -6.62 -7.49 15.37
C LEU A 50 -5.36 -8.11 15.98
N ARG A 51 -4.88 -7.54 17.10
CA ARG A 51 -3.87 -8.20 17.93
C ARG A 51 -4.52 -9.42 18.59
N PRO A 52 -3.99 -10.65 18.43
CA PRO A 52 -4.41 -11.75 19.27
C PRO A 52 -3.99 -11.49 20.72
N LYS A 53 -4.91 -11.67 21.68
CA LYS A 53 -4.59 -11.62 23.12
C LYS A 53 -3.63 -12.78 23.45
N PRO A 54 -2.56 -12.57 24.24
CA PRO A 54 -1.74 -13.68 24.68
C PRO A 54 -2.53 -14.51 25.70
N ARG A 55 -2.79 -15.79 25.38
CA ARG A 55 -3.17 -16.79 26.38
C ARG A 55 -1.90 -17.28 27.06
N SER A 56 -1.97 -17.37 28.38
CA SER A 56 -0.93 -17.85 29.27
C SER A 56 -0.36 -19.20 28.83
N TRP A 57 0.96 -19.32 28.94
CA TRP A 57 1.76 -20.49 28.59
C TRP A 57 1.65 -21.57 29.65
N HIS A 58 0.89 -22.64 29.46
CA HIS A 58 1.13 -23.91 30.17
C HIS A 58 0.88 -25.11 29.22
N ALA A 59 1.88 -26.00 29.21
CA ALA A 59 1.90 -27.41 28.77
C ALA A 59 1.85 -27.76 27.26
N ILE A 60 2.95 -28.35 26.82
CA ILE A 60 3.16 -29.08 25.57
C ILE A 60 2.44 -30.43 25.66
N HIS A 61 1.53 -30.71 24.73
CA HIS A 61 1.21 -32.08 24.31
C HIS A 61 1.05 -32.12 22.78
N HIS A 62 1.82 -33.01 22.14
CA HIS A 62 1.68 -33.38 20.75
C HIS A 62 0.28 -33.94 20.48
N ARG A 63 -0.57 -33.21 19.76
CA ARG A 63 -1.73 -33.78 19.08
C ARG A 63 -2.07 -32.96 17.84
N GLN A 64 -1.96 -33.63 16.68
CA GLN A 64 -2.54 -33.38 15.35
C GLN A 64 -3.00 -31.94 15.04
N ARG A 65 -2.38 -31.32 14.01
CA ARG A 65 -2.75 -30.02 13.46
C ARG A 65 -4.18 -30.08 12.89
N PRO A 66 -5.18 -29.37 13.44
CA PRO A 66 -6.39 -29.11 12.67
C PRO A 66 -6.06 -28.09 11.58
N THR A 67 -6.38 -28.42 10.34
CA THR A 67 -6.46 -27.48 9.21
C THR A 67 -7.61 -26.51 9.50
N ASN A 68 -7.36 -25.52 10.34
CA ASN A 68 -8.24 -24.38 10.48
C ASN A 68 -8.05 -23.52 9.24
N VAL A 69 -8.90 -23.71 8.24
CA VAL A 69 -9.27 -22.60 7.34
C VAL A 69 -9.97 -21.61 8.27
N ALA A 70 -9.18 -20.68 8.83
CA ALA A 70 -9.72 -19.62 9.64
C ALA A 70 -10.68 -18.82 8.77
N GLN A 71 -11.98 -19.00 9.03
CA GLN A 71 -13.03 -18.21 8.42
C GLN A 71 -12.80 -16.77 8.87
N TRP A 72 -12.28 -15.93 7.99
CA TRP A 72 -12.02 -14.52 8.25
C TRP A 72 -13.36 -13.80 8.45
N SER A 73 -13.81 -13.69 9.69
CA SER A 73 -14.93 -12.83 10.08
C SER A 73 -14.39 -11.43 10.42
N GLY A 74 -14.07 -10.68 9.36
CA GLY A 74 -13.66 -9.29 9.47
C GLY A 74 -14.80 -8.44 10.04
N HIS A 75 -14.68 -8.01 11.28
CA HIS A 75 -15.63 -7.06 11.88
C HIS A 75 -15.28 -5.65 11.39
N VAL A 76 -16.04 -5.12 10.43
CA VAL A 76 -15.99 -3.71 10.06
C VAL A 76 -16.64 -2.91 11.19
N ARG A 77 -15.85 -2.11 11.93
CA ARG A 77 -16.41 -1.24 12.98
C ARG A 77 -16.93 0.04 12.33
N ALA A 78 -18.22 0.09 12.03
CA ALA A 78 -18.89 1.31 11.58
C ALA A 78 -18.72 2.42 12.62
N LYS A 79 -18.16 3.57 12.20
CA LYS A 79 -18.05 4.78 13.05
C LYS A 79 -19.34 5.58 13.14
N ARG A 80 -20.43 5.16 12.47
CA ARG A 80 -21.75 5.77 12.59
C ARG A 80 -22.58 4.92 13.57
N LYS A 81 -22.87 5.44 14.76
CA LYS A 81 -23.86 4.81 15.65
C LYS A 81 -25.18 4.67 14.88
N GLY A 82 -25.60 3.44 14.59
CA GLY A 82 -26.96 3.13 14.12
C GLY A 82 -27.18 2.94 12.62
N ALA A 83 -26.15 3.02 11.76
CA ALA A 83 -26.31 2.58 10.37
C ALA A 83 -26.10 1.05 10.28
N PRO A 84 -27.01 0.29 9.64
CA PRO A 84 -26.78 -1.12 9.38
C PRO A 84 -25.51 -1.31 8.54
N ILE A 85 -24.72 -2.34 8.88
CA ILE A 85 -23.55 -2.73 8.10
C ILE A 85 -24.04 -3.75 7.07
N GLU A 86 -24.16 -3.32 5.83
CA GLU A 86 -24.44 -4.22 4.72
C GLU A 86 -23.15 -4.94 4.33
N LEU A 87 -23.25 -6.25 4.14
CA LEU A 87 -22.13 -7.05 3.63
C LEU A 87 -22.11 -6.93 2.11
N GLY A 88 -21.01 -6.39 1.57
CA GLY A 88 -20.75 -6.40 0.13
C GLY A 88 -20.30 -7.79 -0.35
N ASP A 89 -20.65 -8.11 -1.58
CA ASP A 89 -20.16 -9.29 -2.29
C ASP A 89 -18.82 -9.01 -3.01
N ALA A 90 -18.32 -9.98 -3.77
CA ALA A 90 -17.09 -9.83 -4.55
C ALA A 90 -17.20 -8.71 -5.60
N THR A 91 -18.38 -8.54 -6.20
CA THR A 91 -18.66 -7.49 -7.19
C THR A 91 -18.54 -6.10 -6.57
N THR A 92 -19.14 -5.92 -5.39
CA THR A 92 -19.08 -4.69 -4.62
C THR A 92 -17.64 -4.35 -4.24
N TRP A 93 -16.84 -5.35 -3.86
CA TRP A 93 -15.41 -5.15 -3.59
C TRP A 93 -14.63 -4.73 -4.83
N ASP A 94 -14.86 -5.38 -5.97
CA ASP A 94 -14.19 -5.04 -7.23
C ASP A 94 -14.57 -3.62 -7.70
N GLN A 95 -15.82 -3.18 -7.49
CA GLN A 95 -16.21 -1.79 -7.75
C GLN A 95 -15.48 -0.81 -6.83
N LEU A 96 -15.49 -1.06 -5.52
CA LEU A 96 -14.88 -0.16 -4.54
C LEU A 96 -13.37 0.00 -4.76
N ARG A 97 -12.65 -1.10 -5.05
CA ARG A 97 -11.20 -1.02 -5.28
C ARG A 97 -10.89 -0.18 -6.53
N VAL A 98 -11.67 -0.31 -7.60
CA VAL A 98 -11.47 0.48 -8.83
C VAL A 98 -11.80 1.94 -8.55
N GLU A 99 -12.87 2.19 -7.79
CA GLU A 99 -13.25 3.53 -7.36
C GLU A 99 -12.15 4.22 -6.56
N ILE A 100 -11.49 3.54 -5.62
CA ILE A 100 -10.41 4.14 -4.82
C ILE A 100 -9.03 4.07 -5.47
N GLY A 101 -8.90 3.51 -6.68
CA GLY A 101 -7.61 3.38 -7.35
C GLY A 101 -6.71 2.26 -6.83
N LEU A 102 -7.27 1.24 -6.17
CA LEU A 102 -6.53 0.14 -5.54
C LEU A 102 -6.41 -1.07 -6.51
N PRO A 103 -5.20 -1.34 -7.03
CA PRO A 103 -4.99 -2.48 -7.91
C PRO A 103 -4.98 -3.82 -7.17
N ARG A 104 -5.35 -4.89 -7.90
CA ARG A 104 -5.42 -6.26 -7.41
C ARG A 104 -4.33 -7.14 -8.02
N TRP A 105 -3.65 -7.91 -7.17
CA TRP A 105 -2.69 -8.93 -7.61
C TRP A 105 -3.34 -9.96 -8.54
N GLY A 106 -2.64 -10.33 -9.61
CA GLY A 106 -3.11 -11.29 -10.61
C GLY A 106 -4.16 -10.73 -11.58
N VAL A 107 -4.56 -9.46 -11.44
CA VAL A 107 -5.47 -8.77 -12.36
C VAL A 107 -4.85 -7.49 -12.89
N ASP A 108 -4.48 -6.59 -11.99
CA ASP A 108 -3.92 -5.30 -12.34
C ASP A 108 -2.40 -5.30 -12.32
N PHE A 109 -1.78 -6.20 -11.56
CA PHE A 109 -0.33 -6.34 -11.49
C PHE A 109 0.07 -7.76 -11.08
N ASN A 110 1.31 -8.15 -11.38
CA ASN A 110 1.89 -9.45 -11.07
C ASN A 110 3.39 -9.32 -10.76
N ASP A 111 4.12 -10.44 -10.80
CA ASP A 111 5.56 -10.50 -10.56
C ASP A 111 6.40 -9.67 -11.55
N ASP A 112 5.82 -9.30 -12.70
CA ASP A 112 6.49 -8.52 -13.75
C ASP A 112 6.42 -7.01 -13.49
N ASN A 113 5.75 -6.57 -12.42
CA ASN A 113 5.54 -5.16 -12.12
C ASN A 113 6.26 -4.72 -10.85
N TYR A 114 6.91 -3.55 -10.94
CA TYR A 114 7.41 -2.90 -9.74
C TYR A 114 6.25 -2.27 -8.94
N PRO A 115 6.37 -2.16 -7.60
CA PRO A 115 5.39 -1.46 -6.78
C PRO A 115 5.12 -0.03 -7.26
N GLN A 116 6.14 0.69 -7.75
CA GLN A 116 6.00 2.03 -8.32
C GLN A 116 5.17 2.07 -9.62
N GLU A 117 5.21 1.00 -10.42
CA GLU A 117 4.39 0.88 -11.62
C GLU A 117 2.93 0.61 -11.24
N ALA A 118 2.72 -0.21 -10.21
CA ALA A 118 1.39 -0.50 -9.67
C ALA A 118 0.84 0.59 -8.73
N SER A 119 1.48 1.76 -8.60
CA SER A 119 1.04 2.82 -7.68
C SER A 119 0.92 2.37 -6.21
N LEU A 120 1.71 1.37 -5.82
CA LEU A 120 1.74 0.77 -4.48
C LEU A 120 2.93 1.24 -3.65
N GLU A 121 3.79 2.11 -4.16
CA GLU A 121 5.02 2.55 -3.47
C GLU A 121 4.75 3.20 -2.11
N HIS A 122 3.61 3.88 -1.95
CA HIS A 122 3.25 4.51 -0.68
C HIS A 122 2.59 3.54 0.31
N LEU A 123 2.11 2.38 -0.15
CA LEU A 123 1.38 1.40 0.65
C LEU A 123 2.23 0.17 0.99
N GLY A 124 3.05 -0.30 0.06
CA GLY A 124 3.79 -1.56 0.14
C GLY A 124 5.31 -1.40 0.31
N VAL A 125 5.85 -0.21 0.08
CA VAL A 125 7.30 0.05 0.11
C VAL A 125 7.63 1.01 1.24
N SER A 126 8.75 0.74 1.92
CA SER A 126 9.33 1.72 2.85
C SER A 126 10.78 1.93 2.47
N PHE A 127 11.12 3.18 2.19
CA PHE A 127 12.48 3.62 1.85
C PHE A 127 13.30 4.00 3.10
N GLN A 128 12.68 3.96 4.28
CA GLN A 128 13.28 4.38 5.55
C GLN A 128 13.57 3.21 6.50
N LYS A 129 12.90 2.06 6.31
CA LYS A 129 13.20 0.85 7.08
C LYS A 129 14.52 0.23 6.59
N GLY A 130 15.18 -0.52 7.47
CA GLY A 130 16.42 -1.23 7.15
C GLY A 130 16.26 -2.29 6.06
N CYS A 131 17.33 -3.03 5.79
CA CYS A 131 17.42 -3.98 4.68
C CYS A 131 16.24 -4.97 4.65
N TYR A 132 15.52 -5.00 3.53
CA TYR A 132 14.52 -6.03 3.21
C TYR A 132 14.75 -6.58 1.80
N LEU A 133 14.23 -7.79 1.55
CA LEU A 133 14.36 -8.46 0.27
C LEU A 133 13.77 -7.61 -0.87
N GLY A 134 14.55 -7.43 -1.94
CA GLY A 134 14.12 -6.64 -3.11
C GLY A 134 14.25 -5.12 -2.97
N GLN A 135 14.74 -4.61 -1.83
CA GLN A 135 14.91 -3.16 -1.62
C GLN A 135 15.81 -2.51 -2.67
N GLU A 136 16.89 -3.19 -3.09
CA GLU A 136 17.84 -2.64 -4.06
C GLU A 136 17.14 -2.29 -5.38
N ALA A 137 16.35 -3.22 -5.94
CA ALA A 137 15.67 -3.00 -7.21
C ALA A 137 14.68 -1.83 -7.13
N VAL A 138 13.91 -1.77 -6.05
CA VAL A 138 12.92 -0.71 -5.81
C VAL A 138 13.62 0.64 -5.58
N PHE A 139 14.72 0.66 -4.84
CA PHE A 139 15.50 1.88 -4.59
C PHE A 139 16.19 2.39 -5.86
N MET A 140 16.77 1.50 -6.66
CA MET A 140 17.38 1.86 -7.94
C MET A 140 16.36 2.47 -8.90
N LEU A 141 15.14 1.95 -8.93
CA LEU A 141 14.05 2.53 -9.71
C LEU A 141 13.64 3.92 -9.20
N GLN A 142 13.59 4.10 -7.88
CA GLN A 142 13.35 5.41 -7.27
C GLN A 142 14.44 6.42 -7.64
N MET A 143 15.72 6.01 -7.60
CA MET A 143 16.86 6.85 -7.95
C MET A 143 16.91 7.22 -9.43
N ARG A 144 16.41 6.35 -10.32
CA ARG A 144 16.21 6.67 -11.75
C ARG A 144 15.18 7.78 -11.97
N GLY A 145 14.29 8.01 -10.99
CA GLY A 145 13.36 9.14 -10.96
C GLY A 145 11.99 8.86 -11.56
N HIS A 146 11.86 7.92 -12.51
CA HIS A 146 10.56 7.54 -13.06
C HIS A 146 10.48 6.10 -13.58
N VAL A 147 9.26 5.58 -13.65
CA VAL A 147 8.94 4.30 -14.30
C VAL A 147 8.60 4.51 -15.79
N LYS A 148 8.49 3.43 -16.56
CA LYS A 148 8.09 3.50 -17.98
C LYS A 148 6.58 3.69 -18.15
N LYS A 149 5.82 2.96 -17.34
CA LYS A 149 4.36 2.97 -17.28
C LYS A 149 3.90 2.97 -15.83
N LYS A 150 2.76 3.57 -15.55
CA LYS A 150 2.16 3.60 -14.21
C LYS A 150 0.68 3.29 -14.33
N ILE A 151 0.15 2.53 -13.37
CA ILE A 151 -1.27 2.31 -13.27
C ILE A 151 -1.93 3.58 -12.74
N VAL A 152 -2.97 4.02 -13.43
CA VAL A 152 -3.74 5.20 -13.09
C VAL A 152 -5.21 4.84 -12.98
N ARG A 153 -5.94 5.66 -12.23
CA ARG A 153 -7.39 5.63 -12.21
C ARG A 153 -7.91 6.54 -13.31
N LEU A 154 -8.86 6.03 -14.09
CA LEU A 154 -9.45 6.71 -15.23
C LEU A 154 -10.94 6.83 -15.01
N GLU A 155 -11.49 7.88 -15.57
CA GLU A 155 -12.91 7.99 -15.79
C GLU A 155 -13.18 8.04 -17.30
N ILE A 156 -14.08 7.19 -17.77
CA ILE A 156 -14.43 7.03 -19.18
C ILE A 156 -15.90 7.43 -19.35
N ASP A 157 -16.18 8.29 -20.31
CA ASP A 157 -17.53 8.76 -20.58
C ASP A 157 -18.44 7.60 -21.03
N GLY A 158 -19.71 7.66 -20.62
CA GLY A 158 -20.75 6.69 -20.97
C GLY A 158 -20.88 5.53 -19.99
N VAL A 159 -21.89 4.69 -20.22
CA VAL A 159 -22.30 3.61 -19.31
C VAL A 159 -21.97 2.21 -19.84
N GLU A 160 -21.50 2.13 -21.08
CA GLU A 160 -21.16 0.86 -21.71
C GLU A 160 -19.88 0.26 -21.12
N ASN A 161 -19.92 -1.03 -20.83
CA ASN A 161 -18.80 -1.79 -20.28
C ASN A 161 -17.56 -1.67 -21.19
N VAL A 162 -16.39 -1.49 -20.58
CA VAL A 162 -15.10 -1.53 -21.27
C VAL A 162 -14.38 -2.82 -20.86
N PRO A 163 -14.10 -3.75 -21.78
CA PRO A 163 -13.36 -4.96 -21.43
C PRO A 163 -11.96 -4.65 -20.91
N ALA A 164 -11.44 -5.53 -20.05
CA ALA A 164 -10.00 -5.56 -19.76
C ALA A 164 -9.20 -5.77 -21.06
N ALA A 165 -7.94 -5.36 -21.06
CA ALA A 165 -7.07 -5.31 -22.24
C ALA A 165 -7.49 -4.32 -23.33
N THR A 166 -8.51 -3.49 -23.12
CA THR A 166 -8.85 -2.41 -24.06
C THR A 166 -7.72 -1.39 -24.13
N GLU A 167 -7.37 -0.97 -25.35
CA GLU A 167 -6.33 0.02 -25.60
C GLU A 167 -6.72 1.41 -25.06
N ILE A 168 -5.74 2.10 -24.48
CA ILE A 168 -5.81 3.51 -24.12
C ILE A 168 -4.95 4.29 -25.11
N ALA A 169 -5.55 5.27 -25.77
CA ALA A 169 -4.91 6.13 -26.75
C ALA A 169 -4.94 7.60 -26.31
N LEU A 170 -4.10 8.41 -26.95
CA LEU A 170 -4.21 9.87 -26.92
C LEU A 170 -5.34 10.35 -27.85
N PRO A 171 -5.78 11.62 -27.76
CA PRO A 171 -6.76 12.19 -28.68
C PRO A 171 -6.36 12.11 -30.17
N ASP A 172 -5.07 12.02 -30.47
CA ASP A 172 -4.51 11.79 -31.82
C ASP A 172 -4.51 10.30 -32.24
N SER A 173 -5.19 9.43 -31.48
CA SER A 173 -5.25 7.98 -31.67
C SER A 173 -3.93 7.23 -31.48
N LYS A 174 -2.92 7.83 -30.82
CA LYS A 174 -1.67 7.14 -30.52
C LYS A 174 -1.80 6.24 -29.28
N PRO A 175 -1.41 4.95 -29.34
CA PRO A 175 -1.49 4.05 -28.19
C PRO A 175 -0.51 4.43 -27.08
N VAL A 176 -1.04 4.56 -25.86
CA VAL A 176 -0.29 4.93 -24.65
C VAL A 176 -0.49 3.99 -23.49
N GLY A 177 -1.43 3.05 -23.57
CA GLY A 177 -1.74 2.21 -22.43
C GLY A 177 -2.77 1.13 -22.68
N THR A 178 -3.17 0.49 -21.59
CA THR A 178 -4.15 -0.60 -21.60
C THR A 178 -4.94 -0.64 -20.30
N ILE A 179 -6.24 -0.90 -20.40
CA ILE A 179 -7.17 -1.08 -19.28
C ILE A 179 -6.94 -2.45 -18.63
N THR A 180 -6.98 -2.49 -17.30
CA THR A 180 -6.86 -3.73 -16.51
C THR A 180 -8.17 -4.09 -15.80
N SER A 181 -8.82 -3.10 -15.18
CA SER A 181 -10.06 -3.29 -14.43
C SER A 181 -11.04 -2.16 -14.69
N THR A 182 -12.33 -2.44 -14.60
CA THR A 182 -13.41 -1.46 -14.83
C THR A 182 -14.55 -1.64 -13.86
N ALA A 183 -15.22 -0.55 -13.51
CA ALA A 183 -16.39 -0.52 -12.65
C ALA A 183 -17.33 0.61 -13.08
N SER A 184 -18.63 0.43 -12.92
CA SER A 184 -19.62 1.51 -13.10
C SER A 184 -19.49 2.53 -11.97
N SER A 185 -19.51 3.82 -12.31
CA SER A 185 -19.55 4.90 -11.32
C SER A 185 -20.92 4.94 -10.62
N PRO A 186 -20.97 5.04 -9.27
CA PRO A 186 -22.24 5.17 -8.55
C PRO A 186 -22.81 6.59 -8.57
N VAL A 187 -22.00 7.59 -8.95
CA VAL A 187 -22.32 9.02 -8.82
C VAL A 187 -22.83 9.63 -10.12
N LYS A 188 -22.25 9.22 -11.25
CA LYS A 188 -22.54 9.78 -12.58
C LYS A 188 -22.51 8.68 -13.64
N PRO A 189 -23.13 8.90 -14.81
CA PRO A 189 -23.15 7.93 -15.89
C PRO A 189 -21.79 7.84 -16.60
N SER A 190 -20.79 7.29 -15.90
CA SER A 190 -19.44 7.04 -16.38
C SER A 190 -18.90 5.68 -15.91
N ILE A 191 -17.84 5.21 -16.55
CA ILE A 191 -17.09 4.03 -16.12
C ILE A 191 -15.80 4.49 -15.45
N LEU A 192 -15.55 3.98 -14.25
CA LEU A 192 -14.26 4.06 -13.59
C LEU A 192 -13.39 2.90 -14.05
N ALA A 193 -12.11 3.15 -14.26
CA ALA A 193 -11.18 2.11 -14.69
C ALA A 193 -9.81 2.26 -14.02
N LEU A 194 -9.10 1.14 -13.95
CA LEU A 194 -7.66 1.11 -13.74
C LEU A 194 -7.00 0.72 -15.06
N GLY A 195 -5.87 1.34 -15.36
CA GLY A 195 -5.10 1.00 -16.54
C GLY A 195 -3.68 1.50 -16.47
N TYR A 196 -2.77 0.80 -17.14
CA TYR A 196 -1.41 1.27 -17.30
C TYR A 196 -1.34 2.30 -18.40
N VAL A 197 -0.77 3.47 -18.11
CA VAL A 197 -0.41 4.47 -19.12
C VAL A 197 1.09 4.72 -19.10
N LYS A 198 1.66 5.12 -20.24
CA LYS A 198 3.03 5.63 -20.30
C LYS A 198 3.21 6.78 -19.30
N TRP A 199 4.40 6.87 -18.71
CA TRP A 199 4.69 7.83 -17.64
C TRP A 199 4.29 9.28 -17.95
N LYS A 200 4.42 9.71 -19.21
CA LYS A 200 4.09 11.07 -19.65
C LYS A 200 2.59 11.41 -19.54
N GLN A 201 1.70 10.41 -19.50
CA GLN A 201 0.24 10.58 -19.51
C GLN A 201 -0.40 10.32 -18.15
N ARG A 202 0.39 10.19 -17.07
CA ARG A 202 -0.11 9.74 -15.76
C ARG A 202 -0.75 10.84 -14.91
N GLU A 203 -0.57 12.09 -15.29
CA GLU A 203 -0.97 13.23 -14.43
C GLU A 203 -2.48 13.41 -14.48
N ALA A 204 -3.09 13.72 -13.33
CA ALA A 204 -4.53 13.95 -13.24
C ALA A 204 -4.98 15.08 -14.18
N GLY A 205 -6.15 14.91 -14.78
CA GLY A 205 -6.70 15.80 -15.81
C GLY A 205 -6.18 15.53 -17.23
N THR A 206 -5.26 14.58 -17.43
CA THR A 206 -4.83 14.19 -18.78
C THR A 206 -6.01 13.56 -19.54
N GLU A 207 -6.33 14.12 -20.71
CA GLU A 207 -7.36 13.58 -21.60
C GLU A 207 -6.81 12.44 -22.48
N LEU A 208 -7.59 11.38 -22.57
CA LEU A 208 -7.28 10.13 -23.26
C LEU A 208 -8.52 9.64 -24.02
N LEU A 209 -8.32 8.64 -24.86
CA LEU A 209 -9.37 7.92 -25.56
C LEU A 209 -9.33 6.45 -25.18
N VAL A 210 -10.49 5.88 -24.88
CA VAL A 210 -10.67 4.45 -24.60
C VAL A 210 -11.89 3.97 -25.36
N ALA A 211 -11.72 2.98 -26.25
CA ALA A 211 -12.79 2.48 -27.12
C ALA A 211 -13.55 3.61 -27.86
N GLY A 212 -12.83 4.62 -28.35
CA GLY A 212 -13.40 5.78 -29.06
C GLY A 212 -14.13 6.80 -28.16
N ARG A 213 -14.13 6.60 -26.84
CA ARG A 213 -14.77 7.50 -25.86
C ARG A 213 -13.74 8.34 -25.14
N LYS A 214 -14.13 9.56 -24.76
CA LYS A 214 -13.30 10.44 -23.95
C LYS A 214 -13.08 9.80 -22.58
N ALA A 215 -11.83 9.84 -22.13
CA ALA A 215 -11.43 9.42 -20.80
C ALA A 215 -10.52 10.47 -20.17
N VAL A 216 -10.53 10.57 -18.84
CA VAL A 216 -9.69 11.50 -18.09
C VAL A 216 -9.00 10.75 -16.96
N VAL A 217 -7.72 11.03 -16.75
CA VAL A 217 -6.99 10.54 -15.57
C VAL A 217 -7.49 11.28 -14.33
N LEU A 218 -7.92 10.52 -13.32
CA LEU A 218 -8.44 11.04 -12.06
C LEU A 218 -7.35 11.37 -11.03
#